data_AF-A0A350LSJ6-F1
#
_entry.id   AF-A0A350LSJ6-F1
#
_cell.length_a   1.000
_cell.length_b   1.000
_cell.length_c   1.000
_cell.angle_alpha   90.00
_cell.angle_beta   90.00
_cell.angle_gamma   90.00
#
_symmetry.space_group_name_H-M   'P 1'
#
loop_
_entity.id
_entity.type
_entity.pdbx_description
1 polymer ?
#
loop_
_entity_poly.entity_id
_entity_poly.type
_entity_poly.pdbx_seq_one_letter_code
_entity_poly.pdbx_strand_id
1 'polypeptide(L)'
;MDIHEFQAKELLKRFGVQVPRGGIAYSPEQAVYRASELSGDRWVVKAQIHSGARGKAGGVKICKNETEISEAAQWMLGRMLVTHQTGPQGKLVSRLYVEEATSIAQEIYLAFVMDRK
;
A
#
# COMPACT_ATOMS: atom_id res chain seq x y z
N MET A 1 -18.78 3.81 -4.77
CA MET A 1 -17.73 4.72 -4.26
C MET A 1 -16.72 3.85 -3.54
N ASP A 2 -15.46 3.92 -3.93
CA ASP A 2 -14.40 3.09 -3.36
C ASP A 2 -13.57 3.88 -2.34
N ILE A 3 -12.93 3.18 -1.42
CA ILE A 3 -12.00 3.76 -0.44
C ILE A 3 -10.58 3.22 -0.67
N HIS A 4 -9.57 3.96 -0.22
CA HIS A 4 -8.18 3.52 -0.28
C HIS A 4 -7.90 2.37 0.69
N GLU A 5 -6.82 1.61 0.43
CA GLU A 5 -6.37 0.51 1.29
C GLU A 5 -6.17 0.96 2.74
N PHE A 6 -5.52 2.13 2.97
CA PHE A 6 -5.31 2.63 4.33
C PHE A 6 -6.62 2.89 5.08
N GLN A 7 -7.65 3.41 4.39
CA GLN A 7 -8.97 3.69 4.98
C GLN A 7 -9.70 2.39 5.32
N ALA A 8 -9.62 1.41 4.42
CA ALA A 8 -10.19 0.09 4.65
C ALA A 8 -9.51 -0.62 5.84
N LYS A 9 -8.18 -0.55 5.93
CA LYS A 9 -7.43 -1.11 7.07
C LYS A 9 -7.77 -0.42 8.39
N GLU A 10 -7.90 0.90 8.38
CA GLU A 10 -8.33 1.65 9.57
C GLU A 10 -9.74 1.23 10.02
N LEU A 11 -10.67 1.08 9.08
CA LEU A 11 -12.02 0.61 9.37
C LEU A 11 -12.00 -0.81 9.97
N LEU A 12 -11.30 -1.75 9.33
CA LEU A 12 -11.16 -3.12 9.80
C LEU A 12 -10.57 -3.17 11.23
N LYS A 13 -9.53 -2.37 11.49
CA LYS A 13 -8.91 -2.26 12.81
C LYS A 13 -9.89 -1.79 13.89
N ARG A 14 -10.78 -0.84 13.57
CA ARG A 14 -11.81 -0.35 14.51
C ARG A 14 -12.80 -1.45 14.92
N PHE A 15 -12.97 -2.48 14.09
CA PHE A 15 -13.81 -3.66 14.37
C PHE A 15 -13.00 -4.87 14.87
N GLY A 16 -11.74 -4.69 15.28
CA GLY A 16 -10.92 -5.74 15.88
C GLY A 16 -10.26 -6.71 14.90
N VAL A 17 -10.35 -6.46 13.59
CA VAL A 17 -9.64 -7.26 12.58
C VAL A 17 -8.15 -6.92 12.63
N GLN A 18 -7.30 -7.94 12.75
CA GLN A 18 -5.86 -7.78 12.73
C GLN A 18 -5.38 -7.35 11.33
N VAL A 19 -4.68 -6.24 11.27
CA VAL A 19 -4.03 -5.72 10.06
C VAL A 19 -2.58 -5.35 10.39
N PRO A 20 -1.62 -5.51 9.46
CA PRO A 20 -0.24 -5.09 9.69
C PRO A 20 -0.16 -3.61 10.06
N ARG A 21 0.73 -3.24 10.98
CA ARG A 21 0.92 -1.84 11.35
C ARG A 21 1.49 -1.09 10.16
N GLY A 22 1.05 0.16 10.00
CA GLY A 22 1.49 1.00 8.89
C GLY A 22 0.92 2.40 8.99
N GLY A 23 1.37 3.26 8.09
CA GLY A 23 1.01 4.67 8.06
C GLY A 23 1.10 5.29 6.67
N ILE A 24 0.41 6.42 6.50
CA ILE A 24 0.48 7.20 5.26
C ILE A 24 1.76 8.02 5.21
N ALA A 25 2.32 8.10 4.02
CA ALA A 25 3.38 9.04 3.67
C ALA A 25 3.03 9.84 2.40
N TYR A 26 3.36 11.13 2.41
CA TYR A 26 3.18 12.08 1.32
C TYR A 26 4.53 12.54 0.72
N SER A 27 5.64 12.18 1.34
CA SER A 27 7.00 12.43 0.85
C SER A 27 7.92 11.23 1.16
N PRO A 28 9.08 11.12 0.49
CA PRO A 28 10.08 10.11 0.82
C PRO A 28 10.56 10.18 2.27
N GLU A 29 10.77 11.38 2.81
CA GLU A 29 11.20 11.60 4.20
C GLU A 29 10.14 11.10 5.17
N GLN A 30 8.86 11.39 4.89
CA GLN A 30 7.77 10.86 5.68
C GLN A 30 7.68 9.33 5.57
N ALA A 31 7.98 8.74 4.41
CA ALA A 31 7.97 7.29 4.24
C ALA A 31 9.03 6.60 5.10
N VAL A 32 10.25 7.15 5.12
CA VAL A 32 11.34 6.71 6.00
C VAL A 32 10.94 6.86 7.46
N TYR A 33 10.40 8.02 7.85
CA TYR A 33 9.90 8.24 9.20
C TYR A 33 8.81 7.24 9.61
N ARG A 34 7.85 6.94 8.73
CA ARG A 34 6.83 5.92 9.01
C ARG A 34 7.44 4.55 9.20
N ALA A 35 8.49 4.20 8.45
CA ALA A 35 9.16 2.93 8.64
C ALA A 35 9.90 2.84 9.98
N SER A 36 10.51 3.94 10.45
CA SER A 36 11.23 3.97 11.74
C SER A 36 10.29 3.88 12.96
N GLU A 37 9.02 4.27 12.81
CA GLU A 37 7.97 4.03 13.82
C GLU A 37 7.53 2.56 13.90
N LEU A 38 7.87 1.74 12.90
CA LEU A 38 7.50 0.34 12.81
C LEU A 38 8.67 -0.54 13.28
N SER A 39 8.34 -1.68 13.87
CA SER A 39 9.34 -2.67 14.27
C SER A 39 9.53 -3.67 13.14
N GLY A 40 10.76 -4.07 12.87
CA GLY A 40 11.07 -5.12 11.91
C GLY A 40 12.33 -4.84 11.11
N ASP A 41 12.63 -5.79 10.22
CA ASP A 41 13.80 -5.84 9.36
C ASP A 41 13.43 -5.65 7.88
N ARG A 42 12.12 -5.57 7.56
CA ARG A 42 11.59 -5.28 6.23
C ARG A 42 10.27 -4.50 6.31
N TRP A 43 10.03 -3.68 5.29
CA TRP A 43 8.83 -2.86 5.13
C TRP A 43 8.28 -3.00 3.73
N VAL A 44 7.01 -2.64 3.54
CA VAL A 44 6.38 -2.58 2.23
C VAL A 44 5.90 -1.17 1.95
N VAL A 45 6.37 -0.59 0.84
CA VAL A 45 5.92 0.71 0.33
C VAL A 45 4.88 0.47 -0.76
N LYS A 46 3.68 1.02 -0.58
CA LYS A 46 2.51 0.78 -1.45
C LYS A 46 1.91 2.07 -1.98
N ALA A 47 1.85 2.21 -3.30
CA ALA A 47 1.09 3.26 -3.96
C ALA A 47 -0.40 3.19 -3.58
N GLN A 48 -0.98 4.32 -3.15
CA GLN A 48 -2.39 4.42 -2.82
C GLN A 48 -3.18 5.02 -3.99
N ILE A 49 -3.72 4.13 -4.82
CA ILE A 49 -4.64 4.49 -5.91
C ILE A 49 -5.87 3.57 -5.86
N HIS A 50 -7.02 4.03 -6.35
CA HIS A 50 -8.20 3.17 -6.54
C HIS A 50 -8.03 2.33 -7.80
N SER A 51 -7.18 1.32 -7.70
CA SER A 51 -6.95 0.29 -8.71
C SER A 51 -6.26 -0.92 -8.10
N GLY A 52 -6.61 -2.11 -8.56
CA GLY A 52 -5.87 -3.34 -8.32
C GLY A 52 -4.63 -3.46 -9.21
N ALA A 53 -4.01 -4.65 -9.21
CA ALA A 53 -2.81 -4.99 -9.98
C ALA A 53 -1.57 -4.08 -9.76
N ARG A 54 -1.56 -3.28 -8.67
CA ARG A 54 -0.47 -2.35 -8.32
C ARG A 54 0.90 -3.04 -8.23
N GLY A 55 0.97 -4.24 -7.66
CA GLY A 55 2.24 -4.97 -7.53
C GLY A 55 2.89 -5.30 -8.87
N LYS A 56 2.10 -5.72 -9.87
CA LYS A 56 2.61 -5.99 -11.23
C LYS A 56 3.10 -4.72 -11.95
N ALA A 57 2.56 -3.56 -11.57
CA ALA A 57 2.94 -2.26 -12.09
C ALA A 57 4.10 -1.59 -11.30
N GLY A 58 4.68 -2.29 -10.33
CA GLY A 58 5.74 -1.72 -9.47
C GLY A 58 5.22 -0.76 -8.39
N GLY A 59 3.91 -0.67 -8.18
CA GLY A 59 3.29 0.15 -7.12
C GLY A 59 3.26 -0.52 -5.74
N VAL A 60 3.92 -1.66 -5.56
CA VAL A 60 4.14 -2.33 -4.27
C VAL A 60 5.58 -2.81 -4.25
N LYS A 61 6.36 -2.36 -3.28
CA LYS A 61 7.79 -2.69 -3.16
C LYS A 61 8.11 -3.12 -1.74
N ILE A 62 8.81 -4.24 -1.60
CA ILE A 62 9.41 -4.67 -0.33
C ILE A 62 10.78 -4.02 -0.22
N CYS A 63 11.04 -3.38 0.90
CA CYS A 63 12.27 -2.64 1.19
C CYS A 63 12.91 -3.18 2.49
N LYS A 64 14.24 -3.21 2.55
CA LYS A 64 15.03 -3.77 3.67
C LYS A 64 15.75 -2.71 4.49
N ASN A 65 15.79 -1.47 4.03
CA ASN A 65 16.49 -0.37 4.66
C ASN A 65 15.88 0.97 4.23
N GLU A 66 16.29 2.04 4.92
CA GLU A 66 15.80 3.41 4.68
C GLU A 66 16.06 3.91 3.25
N THR A 67 17.21 3.55 2.66
CA THR A 67 17.55 3.91 1.28
C THR A 67 16.55 3.33 0.29
N GLU A 68 16.27 2.03 0.38
CA GLU A 68 15.29 1.35 -0.48
C GLU A 68 13.87 1.92 -0.29
N ILE A 69 13.51 2.34 0.93
CA ILE A 69 12.22 2.99 1.21
C ILE A 69 12.14 4.34 0.51
N SER A 70 13.17 5.17 0.66
CA SER A 70 13.24 6.50 0.05
C SER A 70 13.20 6.42 -1.47
N GLU A 71 14.00 5.52 -2.06
CA GLU A 71 14.02 5.28 -3.51
C GLU A 71 12.66 4.82 -4.05
N ALA A 72 12.02 3.87 -3.36
CA ALA A 72 10.68 3.41 -3.73
C ALA A 72 9.66 4.55 -3.64
N ALA A 73 9.72 5.36 -2.58
CA ALA A 73 8.82 6.47 -2.39
C ALA A 73 8.99 7.56 -3.45
N GLN A 74 10.25 7.92 -3.75
CA GLN A 74 10.60 8.90 -4.77
C GLN A 74 10.23 8.42 -6.18
N TRP A 75 10.36 7.12 -6.45
CA TRP A 75 9.89 6.54 -7.70
C TRP A 75 8.36 6.57 -7.79
N MET A 76 7.62 6.26 -6.73
CA MET A 76 6.15 6.16 -6.81
C MET A 76 5.46 7.52 -6.80
N LEU A 77 5.82 8.42 -5.89
CA LEU A 77 5.11 9.70 -5.69
C LEU A 77 5.18 10.59 -6.93
N GLY A 78 4.04 11.18 -7.29
CA GLY A 78 3.95 12.07 -8.45
C GLY A 78 3.90 11.37 -9.81
N ARG A 79 4.09 10.03 -9.87
CA ARG A 79 3.96 9.28 -11.12
C ARG A 79 2.53 8.87 -11.42
N MET A 80 2.24 8.71 -12.71
CA MET A 80 1.04 8.04 -13.21
C MET A 80 1.28 6.54 -13.18
N LEU A 81 0.70 5.84 -12.21
CA LEU A 81 0.79 4.40 -12.11
C LEU A 81 -0.19 3.74 -13.08
N VAL A 82 0.35 3.15 -14.14
CA VAL A 82 -0.41 2.40 -15.15
C VAL A 82 -0.54 0.96 -14.69
N THR A 83 -1.77 0.51 -14.50
CA THR A 83 -2.12 -0.88 -14.26
C THR A 83 -3.08 -1.36 -15.35
N HIS A 84 -3.31 -2.67 -15.43
CA HIS A 84 -4.30 -3.23 -16.35
C HIS A 84 -5.71 -2.63 -16.15
N GLN A 85 -6.04 -2.20 -14.93
CA GLN A 85 -7.36 -1.67 -14.56
C GLN A 85 -7.49 -0.14 -14.69
N THR A 86 -6.38 0.60 -14.74
CA THR A 86 -6.42 2.07 -14.96
C THR A 86 -6.44 2.45 -16.44
N GLY A 87 -6.04 1.52 -17.33
CA GLY A 87 -5.77 1.84 -18.73
C GLY A 87 -4.52 2.71 -18.91
N PRO A 88 -4.23 3.15 -20.15
CA PRO A 88 -2.99 3.85 -20.51
C PRO A 88 -2.78 5.18 -19.78
N GLN A 89 -3.85 5.83 -19.35
CA GLN A 89 -3.80 7.10 -18.62
C GLN A 89 -3.18 6.94 -17.23
N GLY A 90 -3.27 5.75 -16.62
CA GLY A 90 -2.81 5.51 -15.26
C GLY A 90 -3.59 6.29 -14.20
N LYS A 91 -3.12 6.25 -12.96
CA LYS A 91 -3.59 7.13 -11.88
C LYS A 91 -2.42 7.76 -11.15
N LEU A 92 -2.55 9.05 -10.83
CA LEU A 92 -1.56 9.78 -10.06
C LEU A 92 -1.40 9.16 -8.67
N VAL A 93 -0.18 8.82 -8.30
CA VAL A 93 0.16 8.40 -6.94
C VAL A 93 0.46 9.64 -6.10
N SER A 94 -0.53 10.11 -5.36
CA SER A 94 -0.39 11.30 -4.50
C SER A 94 0.04 10.99 -3.07
N ARG A 95 0.04 9.70 -2.68
CA ARG A 95 0.33 9.23 -1.33
C ARG A 95 0.71 7.75 -1.34
N LEU A 96 1.43 7.33 -0.31
CA LEU A 96 1.89 5.98 -0.09
C LEU A 96 1.34 5.44 1.23
N TYR A 97 1.34 4.12 1.34
CA TYR A 97 1.16 3.41 2.61
C TYR A 97 2.43 2.61 2.88
N VAL A 98 3.07 2.89 4.00
CA VAL A 98 4.26 2.18 4.48
C VAL A 98 3.80 1.24 5.59
N GLU A 99 4.09 -0.04 5.47
CA GLU A 99 3.66 -1.06 6.44
C GLU A 99 4.74 -2.07 6.76
N GLU A 100 4.55 -2.80 7.86
CA GLU A 100 5.36 -3.94 8.23
C GLU A 100 5.29 -5.04 7.17
N ALA A 101 6.43 -5.63 6.84
CA ALA A 101 6.44 -6.87 6.09
C ALA A 101 5.89 -8.01 6.97
N THR A 102 5.06 -8.87 6.39
CA THR A 102 4.51 -10.04 7.07
C THR A 102 5.07 -11.32 6.44
N SER A 103 5.38 -12.32 7.27
CA SER A 103 5.73 -13.67 6.80
C SER A 103 4.45 -14.41 6.40
N ILE A 104 4.17 -14.47 5.11
CA ILE A 104 2.95 -15.07 4.56
C ILE A 104 3.16 -16.57 4.35
N ALA A 105 2.49 -17.40 5.14
CA ALA A 105 2.49 -18.86 4.96
C ALA A 105 1.46 -19.33 3.92
N GLN A 106 0.33 -18.64 3.82
CA GLN A 106 -0.75 -18.95 2.90
C GLN A 106 -1.51 -17.67 2.51
N GLU A 107 -1.93 -17.58 1.26
CA GLU A 107 -2.80 -16.51 0.76
C GLU A 107 -4.20 -17.06 0.50
N ILE A 108 -5.23 -16.39 1.03
CA ILE A 108 -6.65 -16.79 0.89
C ILE A 108 -7.43 -15.59 0.33
N TYR A 109 -8.38 -15.86 -0.55
CA TYR A 109 -9.33 -14.86 -1.04
C TYR A 109 -10.63 -14.89 -0.22
N LEU A 110 -11.08 -13.73 0.25
CA LEU A 110 -12.34 -13.54 0.98
C LEU A 110 -13.03 -12.26 0.48
N ALA A 111 -14.32 -12.35 0.17
CA ALA A 111 -15.15 -11.21 -0.23
C ALA A 111 -16.59 -11.39 0.24
N PHE A 112 -17.24 -10.29 0.61
CA PHE A 112 -18.66 -10.24 0.94
C PHE A 112 -19.33 -9.25 -0.01
N VAL A 113 -20.41 -9.68 -0.65
CA VAL A 113 -21.22 -8.86 -1.55
C VAL A 113 -22.69 -9.15 -1.30
N MET A 114 -23.57 -8.17 -1.56
CA MET A 114 -25.00 -8.43 -1.57
C MET A 114 -25.35 -9.22 -2.83
N ASP A 115 -25.86 -10.45 -2.65
CA ASP A 115 -26.48 -11.17 -3.76
C ASP A 115 -27.79 -10.46 -4.14
N ARG A 116 -28.01 -10.28 -5.43
CA ARG A 116 -29.16 -9.56 -5.98
C ARG A 116 -30.35 -10.47 -6.28
N LYS A 117 -30.19 -11.78 -6.13
CA LYS A 117 -31.25 -12.76 -6.34
C LYS A 117 -32.30 -12.73 -5.23
#